data_AF-A0A3D3JP05-F1
#
_entry.id   AF-A0A3D3JP05-F1
#
_cell.length_a   1.000
_cell.length_b   1.000
_cell.length_c   1.000
_cell.angle_alpha   90.00
_cell.angle_beta   90.00
_cell.angle_gamma   90.00
#
_symmetry.space_group_name_H-M   'P 1'
#
loop_
_entity.id
_entity.type
_entity.pdbx_description
1 polymer ?
#
loop_
_entity_poly.entity_id
_entity_poly.type
_entity_poly.pdbx_seq_one_letter_code
_entity_poly.pdbx_strand_id
1 'polypeptide(L)'
;MFNLRNLLFALTCVLISSRASADYRTYVIRPAINDNSILEGEALPVECREETVMSIMCARGEYEPASFLVETDEPLKQVMVQPGPLKGVAGELPADAVDVRIAQR
;
A
#
# COMPACT_ATOMS: atom_id res chain seq x y z
N MET A 1 48.69 -12.81 -40.00
CA MET A 1 48.79 -12.25 -38.63
C MET A 1 48.11 -10.89 -38.60
N PHE A 2 47.53 -10.50 -37.45
CA PHE A 2 46.51 -9.45 -37.20
C PHE A 2 45.08 -9.93 -37.45
N ASN A 3 44.29 -10.49 -36.54
CA ASN A 3 44.11 -10.53 -35.08
C ASN A 3 42.79 -9.82 -34.66
N LEU A 4 41.94 -10.65 -34.06
CA LEU A 4 40.57 -10.48 -33.60
C LEU A 4 40.47 -9.41 -32.50
N ARG A 5 39.39 -8.61 -32.47
CA ARG A 5 38.64 -8.24 -31.23
C ARG A 5 37.56 -7.17 -31.46
N ASN A 6 36.32 -7.63 -31.32
CA ASN A 6 35.19 -7.03 -30.62
C ASN A 6 34.94 -5.52 -30.75
N LEU A 7 33.83 -5.18 -31.43
CA LEU A 7 33.05 -4.01 -31.04
C LEU A 7 31.66 -4.46 -30.59
N LEU A 8 31.48 -4.38 -29.28
CA LEU A 8 30.32 -4.75 -28.49
C LEU A 8 29.11 -3.89 -28.91
N PHE A 9 28.01 -4.52 -29.33
CA PHE A 9 26.69 -3.89 -29.34
C PHE A 9 26.19 -3.82 -27.89
N ALA A 10 26.36 -2.67 -27.24
CA ALA A 10 25.74 -2.41 -25.95
C ALA A 10 24.27 -2.03 -26.17
N LEU A 11 23.38 -3.03 -26.13
CA LEU A 11 21.95 -2.82 -26.05
C LEU A 11 21.62 -2.31 -24.63
N THR A 12 21.62 -0.99 -24.44
CA THR A 12 21.10 -0.37 -23.22
C THR A 12 19.59 -0.55 -23.19
N CYS A 13 19.12 -1.62 -22.54
CA CYS A 13 17.74 -1.72 -22.09
C CYS A 13 17.49 -0.65 -21.02
N VAL A 14 16.94 0.49 -21.44
CA VAL A 14 16.31 1.44 -20.51
C VAL A 14 15.05 0.76 -20.00
N LEU A 15 15.09 0.24 -18.78
CA LEU A 15 13.90 -0.23 -18.07
C LEU A 15 13.06 1.01 -17.71
N ILE A 16 12.15 1.38 -18.61
CA ILE A 16 11.08 2.32 -18.30
C ILE A 16 10.13 1.57 -17.37
N SER A 17 10.29 1.75 -16.06
CA SER A 17 9.29 1.31 -15.08
C SER A 17 8.04 2.16 -15.26
N SER A 18 7.18 1.78 -16.20
CA SER A 18 5.80 2.23 -16.22
C SER A 18 5.12 1.67 -14.98
N ARG A 19 4.97 2.49 -13.93
CA ARG A 19 3.96 2.21 -12.91
C ARG A 19 2.62 2.29 -13.63
N ALA A 20 2.06 1.15 -13.99
CA ALA A 20 0.63 1.07 -14.26
C ALA A 20 -0.04 1.54 -12.96
N SER A 21 -0.57 2.76 -12.95
CA SER A 21 -1.55 3.13 -11.94
C SER A 21 -2.75 2.26 -12.28
N ALA A 22 -2.96 1.19 -11.52
CA ALA A 22 -4.27 0.56 -11.54
C ALA A 22 -5.29 1.62 -11.13
N ASP A 23 -6.41 1.70 -11.83
CA ASP A 23 -7.50 2.60 -11.44
C ASP A 23 -8.12 2.04 -10.16
N TYR A 24 -7.70 2.60 -9.02
CA TYR A 24 -8.25 2.27 -7.70
C TYR A 24 -8.45 3.55 -6.89
N ARG A 25 -9.41 3.51 -5.98
CA ARG A 25 -9.63 4.54 -4.97
C ARG A 25 -9.23 4.02 -3.61
N THR A 26 -8.73 4.91 -2.76
CA THR A 26 -8.36 4.57 -1.40
C THR A 26 -9.23 5.31 -0.41
N TYR A 27 -9.70 4.60 0.61
CA TYR A 27 -10.47 5.19 1.69
C TYR A 27 -9.81 4.93 3.03
N VAL A 28 -9.77 5.97 3.87
CA VAL A 28 -9.46 5.85 5.29
C VAL A 28 -10.77 5.69 6.05
N ILE A 29 -10.83 4.72 6.96
CA ILE A 29 -12.02 4.47 7.78
C ILE A 29 -11.93 5.32 9.05
N ARG A 30 -12.94 6.17 9.29
CA ARG A 30 -13.00 7.05 10.47
C ARG A 30 -14.39 7.00 11.16
N PRO A 31 -14.46 6.66 12.47
CA PRO A 31 -13.34 6.32 13.35
C PRO A 31 -12.70 4.98 12.99
N ALA A 32 -11.41 4.81 13.31
CA ALA A 32 -10.63 3.63 12.92
C ALA A 32 -11.19 2.32 13.50
N ILE A 33 -11.80 2.40 14.69
CA ILE A 33 -12.52 1.31 15.36
C ILE A 33 -14.00 1.67 15.38
N ASN A 34 -14.82 0.86 14.71
CA ASN A 34 -16.28 0.99 14.68
C ASN A 34 -16.94 -0.37 14.40
N ASP A 35 -18.25 -0.45 14.61
CA ASP A 35 -19.05 -1.67 14.43
C ASP A 35 -19.69 -1.79 13.03
N ASN A 36 -19.34 -0.89 12.10
CA ASN A 36 -19.94 -0.87 10.77
C ASN A 36 -19.19 -1.83 9.84
N SER A 37 -19.93 -2.75 9.22
CA SER A 37 -19.37 -3.67 8.24
C SER A 37 -19.22 -3.00 6.88
N ILE A 38 -18.10 -3.27 6.20
CA ILE A 38 -17.91 -2.95 4.78
C ILE A 38 -18.10 -4.25 4.00
N LEU A 39 -19.19 -4.32 3.24
CA LEU A 39 -19.61 -5.53 2.52
C LEU A 39 -19.50 -5.31 1.00
N GLU A 40 -19.11 -6.36 0.29
CA GLU A 40 -19.02 -6.34 -1.18
C GLU A 40 -20.40 -6.08 -1.80
N GLY A 41 -20.45 -5.17 -2.78
CA GLY A 41 -21.68 -4.83 -3.50
C GLY A 41 -22.65 -3.92 -2.75
N GLU A 42 -22.35 -3.56 -1.50
CA GLU A 42 -23.11 -2.58 -0.73
C GLU A 42 -22.51 -1.17 -0.89
N ALA A 43 -23.33 -0.14 -0.65
CA ALA A 43 -22.84 1.23 -0.64
C ALA A 43 -21.82 1.43 0.49
N LEU A 44 -20.73 2.13 0.21
CA LEU A 44 -19.72 2.43 1.21
C LEU A 44 -20.34 3.26 2.37
N PRO A 45 -20.07 2.88 3.62
CA PRO A 45 -20.59 3.61 4.78
C PRO A 45 -19.90 4.99 4.90
N VAL A 46 -20.52 5.92 5.64
CA VAL A 46 -20.05 7.32 5.74
C VAL A 46 -18.67 7.45 6.39
N GLU A 47 -18.25 6.43 7.11
CA GLU A 47 -16.93 6.29 7.73
C GLU A 47 -15.81 6.12 6.69
N CYS A 48 -16.12 5.63 5.48
CA CYS A 48 -15.18 5.52 4.37
C CYS A 48 -14.93 6.89 3.75
N ARG A 49 -13.82 7.52 4.08
CA ARG A 49 -13.43 8.83 3.54
C ARG A 49 -12.39 8.66 2.46
N GLU A 50 -12.64 9.24 1.29
CA GLU A 50 -11.69 9.24 0.18
C GLU A 50 -10.47 10.09 0.54
N GLU A 51 -9.51 9.44 1.19
CA GLU A 51 -8.31 10.02 1.78
C GLU A 51 -7.15 9.03 1.58
N THR A 52 -5.93 9.56 1.56
CA THR A 52 -4.69 8.77 1.44
C THR A 52 -3.85 8.81 2.72
N VAL A 53 -4.27 9.59 3.71
CA VAL A 53 -3.54 9.82 4.96
C VAL A 53 -4.42 9.50 6.15
N MET A 54 -3.98 8.52 6.93
CA MET A 54 -4.59 8.14 8.19
C MET A 54 -3.77 8.70 9.36
N SER A 55 -4.44 9.18 10.40
CA SER A 55 -3.80 9.62 11.64
C SER A 55 -4.30 8.75 12.79
N ILE A 56 -3.36 8.11 13.47
CA ILE A 56 -3.62 7.18 14.57
C ILE A 56 -2.93 7.75 15.82
N MET A 57 -3.62 7.66 16.96
CA MET A 57 -3.08 8.04 18.26
C MET A 57 -3.16 6.83 19.19
N CYS A 58 -2.04 6.48 19.81
CA CYS A 58 -1.96 5.38 20.76
C CYS A 58 -0.97 5.69 21.88
N ALA A 59 -1.07 4.96 22.99
CA ALA A 59 -0.08 4.99 24.05
C ALA A 59 1.21 4.27 23.63
N ARG A 60 2.33 4.58 24.30
CA ARG A 60 3.58 3.86 24.05
C ARG A 60 3.43 2.38 24.42
N GLY A 61 3.76 1.50 23.49
CA GLY A 61 3.66 0.04 23.67
C GLY A 61 2.26 -0.52 23.44
N GLU A 62 1.27 0.32 23.11
CA GLU A 62 -0.06 -0.12 22.71
C GLU A 62 -0.04 -0.62 21.25
N TYR A 63 -0.82 -1.67 21.00
CA TYR A 63 -1.14 -2.11 19.66
C TYR A 63 -2.46 -1.46 19.25
N GLU A 64 -2.43 -0.60 18.25
CA GLU A 64 -3.61 0.16 17.80
C GLU A 64 -4.00 -0.30 16.38
N PRO A 65 -5.19 -0.92 16.20
CA PRO A 65 -5.64 -1.35 14.90
C PRO A 65 -6.22 -0.18 14.10
N ALA A 66 -6.03 -0.22 12.78
CA ALA A 66 -6.76 0.63 11.86
C ALA A 66 -6.95 -0.07 10.51
N SER A 67 -7.91 0.41 9.74
CA SER A 67 -8.26 -0.19 8.45
C SER A 67 -8.36 0.87 7.36
N PHE A 68 -7.94 0.50 6.15
CA PHE A 68 -8.16 1.27 4.94
C PHE A 68 -8.78 0.35 3.88
N LEU A 69 -9.48 0.94 2.93
CA LEU A 69 -10.12 0.23 1.82
C LEU A 69 -9.44 0.61 0.51
N VAL A 70 -9.27 -0.36 -0.36
CA VAL A 70 -8.93 -0.17 -1.77
C VAL A 70 -10.14 -0.61 -2.59
N GLU A 71 -10.79 0.33 -3.26
CA GLU A 71 -11.88 0.09 -4.20
C GLU A 71 -11.31 0.04 -5.61
N THR A 72 -11.71 -0.96 -6.40
CA THR A 72 -11.24 -1.17 -7.77
C THR A 72 -12.42 -1.49 -8.66
N ASP A 73 -12.43 -0.98 -9.89
CA ASP A 73 -13.48 -1.30 -10.87
C ASP A 73 -13.40 -2.76 -11.37
N GLU A 74 -12.19 -3.34 -11.35
CA GLU A 74 -11.90 -4.71 -11.78
C GLU A 74 -11.15 -5.47 -10.68
N PRO A 75 -11.41 -6.77 -10.47
CA PRO A 75 -10.74 -7.56 -9.44
C PRO A 75 -9.21 -7.57 -9.58
N LEU A 76 -8.52 -7.10 -8.54
CA LEU A 76 -7.06 -7.18 -8.47
C LEU A 76 -6.59 -8.60 -8.10
N LYS A 77 -5.64 -9.13 -8.88
CA LYS A 77 -4.97 -10.40 -8.57
C LYS A 77 -3.67 -10.12 -7.83
N GLN A 78 -3.34 -10.96 -6.84
CA GLN A 78 -2.07 -10.91 -6.10
C GLN A 78 -1.81 -9.56 -5.40
N VAL A 79 -2.82 -9.01 -4.72
CA VAL A 79 -2.68 -7.77 -3.94
C VAL A 79 -1.64 -7.96 -2.84
N MET A 80 -0.71 -7.00 -2.75
CA MET A 80 0.34 -6.98 -1.74
C MET A 80 0.39 -5.60 -1.09
N VAL A 81 0.43 -5.57 0.23
CA VAL A 81 0.64 -4.35 1.03
C VAL A 81 1.95 -4.52 1.79
N GLN A 82 2.87 -3.58 1.61
CA GLN A 82 4.18 -3.59 2.24
C GLN A 82 4.32 -2.36 3.15
N PRO A 83 4.34 -2.52 4.48
CA PRO A 83 4.63 -1.42 5.36
C PRO A 83 6.08 -0.98 5.21
N GLY A 84 6.30 0.32 5.23
CA GLY A 84 7.62 0.91 5.44
C GLY A 84 7.83 1.27 6.91
N PRO A 85 9.06 1.63 7.33
CA PRO A 85 9.30 2.14 8.67
C PRO A 85 8.53 3.44 8.92
N LEU A 86 7.97 3.58 10.13
CA LEU A 86 7.29 4.80 10.56
C LEU A 86 8.31 5.74 11.21
N LYS A 87 8.45 6.95 10.69
CA LYS A 87 9.50 7.90 11.13
C LYS A 87 8.88 9.15 11.71
N GLY A 88 9.46 9.64 12.81
CA GLY A 88 9.07 10.91 13.42
C GLY A 88 10.15 11.49 14.31
N VAL A 89 9.84 12.62 14.96
CA VAL A 89 10.78 13.32 15.86
C VAL A 89 11.23 12.48 17.05
N ALA A 90 10.42 11.50 17.46
CA ALA A 90 10.70 10.61 18.58
C ALA A 90 11.53 9.36 18.18
N GLY A 91 11.88 9.20 16.90
CA GLY A 91 12.63 8.07 16.38
C GLY A 91 11.91 7.35 15.24
N GLU A 92 12.27 6.07 15.07
CA GLU A 92 11.73 5.19 14.03
C GLU A 92 11.12 3.95 14.66
N LEU A 93 9.93 3.57 14.17
CA LEU A 93 9.41 2.21 14.34
C LEU A 93 9.78 1.43 13.08
N PRO A 94 10.39 0.24 13.22
CA PRO A 94 10.75 -0.59 12.08
C PRO A 94 9.48 -1.08 11.35
N ALA A 95 9.63 -1.47 10.09
CA ALA A 95 8.49 -1.90 9.26
C ALA A 95 7.76 -3.14 9.83
N ASP A 96 8.48 -4.03 10.53
CA ASP A 96 7.94 -5.22 11.18
C ASP A 96 7.19 -4.92 12.49
N ALA A 97 7.17 -3.67 12.95
CA ALA A 97 6.26 -3.22 14.00
C ALA A 97 4.83 -2.94 13.50
N VAL A 98 4.61 -3.00 12.18
CA VAL A 98 3.30 -2.83 11.55
C VAL A 98 2.82 -4.15 10.97
N ASP A 99 1.83 -4.74 11.61
CA ASP A 99 1.15 -5.92 11.08
C ASP A 99 0.13 -5.54 10.03
N VAL A 100 0.16 -6.22 8.88
CA VAL A 100 -0.84 -6.04 7.82
C VAL A 100 -1.59 -7.33 7.59
N ARG A 101 -2.92 -7.24 7.66
CA ARG A 101 -3.84 -8.33 7.30
C ARG A 101 -4.73 -7.83 6.18
N ILE A 102 -4.75 -8.58 5.08
CA ILE A 102 -5.65 -8.31 3.97
C ILE A 102 -6.94 -9.09 4.24
N ALA A 103 -8.03 -8.37 4.48
CA ALA A 103 -9.36 -8.94 4.53
C ALA A 103 -9.93 -8.95 3.11
N GLN A 104 -10.03 -10.14 2.52
CA GLN A 104 -10.78 -10.40 1.29
C GLN A 104 -11.87 -11.39 1.65
N ARG A 105 -13.08 -11.18 1.14
CA ARG A 105 -14.12 -12.22 1.12
C ARG A 105 -14.13 -12.91 -0.22
#